data_AF-A0A519K3P6-F1
#
_entry.id   AF-A0A519K3P6-F1
#
_cell.length_a   1.000
_cell.length_b   1.000
_cell.length_c   1.000
_cell.angle_alpha   90.00
_cell.angle_beta   90.00
_cell.angle_gamma   90.00
#
_symmetry.space_group_name_H-M   'P 1'
#
loop_
_entity.id
_entity.type
_entity.pdbx_description
1 polymer ?
#
loop_
_entity_poly.entity_id
_entity_poly.type
_entity_poly.pdbx_seq_one_letter_code
_entity_poly.pdbx_strand_id
1 'polypeptide(L)'
;MAKAVKKQALGRGLSALLKDPENDIKSASDKNADKVVGNIVELDINAIEINPFQPRSNFNEDSLQELATSIRELGVIQPITVRKNDFNKYQLISGER
;
A
#
# COMPACT_ATOMS: atom_id res chain seq x y z
N MET A 1 42.93 -10.05 3.65
CA MET A 1 41.49 -10.37 3.49
C MET A 1 40.83 -9.19 2.79
N ALA A 2 40.52 -9.30 1.50
CA ALA A 2 39.94 -8.20 0.73
C ALA A 2 38.40 -8.31 0.73
N LYS A 3 37.74 -7.25 1.23
CA LYS A 3 36.30 -7.11 1.40
C LYS A 3 35.62 -7.16 0.02
N ALA A 4 34.76 -8.15 -0.21
CA ALA A 4 34.05 -8.31 -1.47
C ALA A 4 33.10 -7.13 -1.71
N VAL A 5 33.35 -6.35 -2.76
CA VAL A 5 32.48 -5.28 -3.22
C VAL A 5 31.25 -5.91 -3.87
N LYS A 6 30.08 -5.79 -3.23
CA LYS A 6 28.80 -6.31 -3.71
C LYS A 6 28.42 -5.55 -4.99
N LYS A 7 28.62 -6.17 -6.16
CA LYS A 7 28.25 -5.59 -7.46
C LYS A 7 26.73 -5.43 -7.54
N GLN A 8 26.27 -4.18 -7.55
CA GLN A 8 24.90 -3.78 -7.85
C GLN A 8 24.64 -4.01 -9.36
N ALA A 9 24.39 -5.25 -9.76
CA ALA A 9 24.24 -5.62 -11.18
C ALA A 9 22.86 -6.18 -11.55
N LEU A 10 21.91 -6.24 -10.61
CA LEU A 10 20.57 -6.75 -10.86
C LEU A 10 19.57 -5.62 -10.60
N GLY A 11 18.81 -5.28 -11.64
CA GLY A 11 18.08 -4.02 -11.80
C GLY A 11 17.25 -3.58 -10.58
N ARG A 12 17.07 -2.26 -10.48
CA ARG A 12 16.36 -1.56 -9.40
C ARG A 12 14.94 -2.06 -9.10
N GLY A 13 14.32 -2.81 -10.02
CA GLY A 13 13.02 -3.44 -9.81
C GLY A 13 13.08 -4.78 -9.06
N LEU A 14 14.21 -5.50 -9.07
CA LEU A 14 14.30 -6.82 -8.45
C LEU A 14 14.43 -6.71 -6.92
N SER A 15 15.14 -5.70 -6.40
CA SER A 15 15.23 -5.46 -4.95
C SER A 15 13.88 -5.13 -4.31
N ALA A 16 12.96 -4.50 -5.06
CA ALA A 16 11.59 -4.26 -4.61
C ALA A 16 10.78 -5.57 -4.50
N LEU A 17 11.04 -6.54 -5.39
CA LEU A 17 10.44 -7.87 -5.32
C LEU A 17 11.06 -8.76 -4.22
N LEU A 18 12.35 -8.56 -3.92
CA LEU A 18 13.11 -9.40 -3.00
C LEU A 18 12.86 -9.12 -1.50
N LYS A 19 11.88 -8.26 -1.18
CA LYS A 19 11.52 -7.90 0.19
C LYS A 19 12.71 -7.54 1.09
N ASP A 20 13.61 -6.69 0.57
CA ASP A 20 14.81 -6.25 1.28
C ASP A 20 14.47 -5.10 2.26
N PRO A 21 14.57 -5.29 3.60
CA PRO A 21 14.25 -4.26 4.58
C PRO A 21 15.13 -3.01 4.48
N GLU A 22 16.32 -3.11 3.87
CA GLU A 22 17.23 -1.97 3.72
C GLU A 22 16.73 -0.94 2.68
N ASN A 23 15.79 -1.31 1.82
CA ASN A 23 15.17 -0.42 0.83
C ASN A 23 13.72 -0.02 1.20
N ASP A 24 13.34 -0.20 2.48
CA ASP A 24 12.00 0.15 2.93
C ASP A 24 11.80 1.66 3.06
N ILE A 25 10.77 2.18 2.40
CA ILE A 25 10.37 3.60 2.49
C ILE A 25 9.60 3.79 3.81
N LYS A 26 10.12 4.56 4.75
CA LYS A 26 9.52 4.88 6.05
C LYS A 26 9.07 6.34 6.18
N SER A 27 9.65 7.23 5.39
CA SER A 27 9.35 8.66 5.38
C SER A 27 9.26 9.20 3.95
N ALA A 28 8.55 10.32 3.79
CA ALA A 28 8.49 11.07 2.53
C ALA A 28 9.87 11.59 2.06
N SER A 29 10.85 11.63 2.97
CA SER A 29 12.24 12.01 2.67
C SER A 29 13.13 10.87 2.15
N ASP A 30 12.63 9.63 2.15
CA ASP A 30 13.44 8.47 1.76
C ASP A 30 13.63 8.38 0.24
N LYS A 31 14.70 7.71 -0.19
CA LYS A 31 15.00 7.55 -1.62
C LYS A 31 13.88 6.73 -2.28
N ASN A 32 13.31 7.24 -3.38
CA ASN A 32 12.14 6.69 -4.09
C ASN A 32 10.81 6.80 -3.33
N ALA A 33 10.73 7.54 -2.21
CA ALA A 33 9.46 7.80 -1.55
C ALA A 33 8.45 8.51 -2.46
N ASP A 34 8.95 9.35 -3.37
CA ASP A 34 8.21 10.04 -4.43
C ASP A 34 7.48 9.12 -5.40
N LYS A 35 7.81 7.82 -5.44
CA LYS A 35 7.13 6.83 -6.29
C LYS A 35 5.94 6.15 -5.60
N VAL A 36 5.87 6.23 -4.28
CA VAL A 36 4.86 5.55 -3.48
C VAL A 36 3.94 6.57 -2.81
N VAL A 37 4.51 7.62 -2.22
CA VAL A 37 3.76 8.70 -1.59
C VAL A 37 3.10 9.55 -2.68
N GLY A 38 1.78 9.75 -2.58
CA GLY A 38 1.02 10.58 -3.52
C GLY A 38 0.77 9.95 -4.90
N ASN A 39 1.15 8.68 -5.09
CA ASN A 39 0.89 7.94 -6.33
C ASN A 39 -0.19 6.89 -6.10
N ILE A 40 -0.88 6.52 -7.17
CA ILE A 40 -1.82 5.39 -7.18
C ILE A 40 -1.00 4.13 -7.44
N VAL A 41 -1.13 3.14 -6.56
CA VAL A 41 -0.43 1.86 -6.64
C VAL A 41 -1.40 0.71 -6.34
N GLU A 42 -1.14 -0.46 -6.92
CA GLU A 42 -1.86 -1.69 -6.56
C GLU A 42 -1.24 -2.30 -5.29
N LEU A 43 -2.10 -2.70 -4.34
CA LEU A 43 -1.71 -3.31 -3.07
C LEU A 43 -2.48 -4.59 -2.85
N ASP A 44 -1.85 -5.56 -2.20
CA ASP A 44 -2.55 -6.73 -1.67
C ASP A 44 -3.52 -6.27 -0.57
N ILE A 45 -4.78 -6.68 -0.65
CA ILE A 45 -5.80 -6.34 0.36
C ILE A 45 -5.40 -6.81 1.76
N ASN A 46 -4.67 -7.92 1.87
CA ASN A 46 -4.19 -8.47 3.14
C ASN A 46 -3.06 -7.66 3.77
N ALA A 47 -2.47 -6.73 3.01
CA ALA A 47 -1.45 -5.81 3.51
C ALA A 47 -2.07 -4.55 4.15
N ILE A 48 -3.39 -4.36 4.07
CA ILE A 48 -4.10 -3.18 4.54
C ILE A 48 -4.83 -3.50 5.85
N GLU A 49 -4.47 -2.80 6.92
CA GLU A 49 -5.13 -2.86 8.21
C GLU A 49 -6.15 -1.71 8.32
N ILE A 50 -7.30 -1.99 8.94
CA ILE A 50 -8.30 -0.95 9.23
C ILE A 50 -7.77 0.04 10.28
N ASN A 51 -8.30 1.27 10.24
CA ASN A 51 -8.01 2.24 11.29
C ASN A 51 -8.84 1.93 12.54
N PRO A 52 -8.24 1.63 13.70
CA PRO A 52 -9.00 1.38 14.94
C PRO A 52 -9.80 2.61 15.41
N PHE A 53 -9.47 3.80 14.91
CA PHE A 53 -10.13 5.06 15.26
C PHE A 53 -11.09 5.54 14.15
N GLN A 54 -11.72 4.62 13.41
CA GLN A 54 -12.74 5.00 12.43
C GLN A 54 -13.93 5.70 13.12
N PRO A 55 -14.33 6.90 12.68
CA PRO A 55 -15.45 7.62 13.29
C PRO A 55 -16.81 7.05 12.90
N ARG A 56 -16.91 6.38 11.73
CA ARG A 56 -18.13 5.70 11.30
C ARG A 56 -18.09 4.25 11.78
N SER A 57 -19.04 3.88 12.63
CA SER A 57 -19.21 2.53 13.16
C SER A 57 -20.36 1.74 12.53
N ASN A 58 -21.26 2.41 11.81
CA ASN A 58 -22.41 1.79 11.17
C ASN A 58 -22.40 1.99 9.65
N PHE A 59 -22.65 0.90 8.94
CA PHE A 59 -22.91 0.89 7.51
C PHE A 59 -24.31 0.35 7.26
N ASN A 60 -24.98 0.89 6.24
CA ASN A 60 -26.22 0.32 5.76
C ASN A 60 -25.89 -0.84 4.82
N GLU A 61 -26.42 -2.03 5.12
CA GLU A 61 -26.09 -3.28 4.40
C GLU A 61 -26.49 -3.23 2.92
N ASP A 62 -27.67 -2.68 2.61
CA ASP A 62 -28.14 -2.53 1.23
C ASP A 62 -27.15 -1.68 0.41
N SER A 63 -26.69 -0.56 1.00
CA SER A 63 -25.74 0.34 0.37
C SER A 63 -24.33 -0.26 0.21
N LEU A 64 -23.96 -1.25 1.02
CA LEU A 64 -22.71 -2.02 0.85
C LEU A 64 -22.88 -3.05 -0.26
N GLN A 65 -24.04 -3.68 -0.36
CA GLN A 65 -24.32 -4.66 -1.40
C GLN A 65 -24.38 -4.02 -2.79
N GLU A 66 -24.97 -2.83 -2.88
CA GLU A 66 -24.95 -2.01 -4.09
C GLU A 66 -23.52 -1.63 -4.48
N LEU A 67 -22.70 -1.18 -3.52
CA LEU A 67 -21.31 -0.83 -3.77
C LEU A 67 -20.48 -2.04 -4.22
N ALA A 68 -20.63 -3.18 -3.55
CA ALA A 68 -19.95 -4.41 -3.93
C ALA A 68 -20.35 -4.87 -5.35
N THR A 69 -21.61 -4.68 -5.73
CA THR A 69 -22.09 -4.98 -7.08
C THR A 69 -21.48 -4.04 -8.11
N SER A 70 -21.47 -2.74 -7.83
CA SER A 70 -20.80 -1.74 -8.68
C SER A 70 -19.31 -2.03 -8.86
N ILE A 71 -18.59 -2.39 -7.78
CA ILE A 71 -17.17 -2.74 -7.83
C ILE A 71 -16.95 -4.01 -8.67
N ARG A 72 -17.84 -5.01 -8.62
CA ARG A 72 -17.73 -6.20 -9.46
C ARG A 72 -17.90 -5.89 -10.96
N GLU A 73 -18.75 -4.93 -11.31
CA GLU A 73 -19.05 -4.58 -12.70
C GLU A 73 -18.06 -3.58 -13.30
N LEU A 74 -17.67 -2.56 -12.53
CA LEU A 74 -16.91 -1.40 -13.00
C LEU A 74 -15.51 -1.32 -12.40
N GLY A 75 -15.20 -2.15 -11.40
CA GLY A 75 -13.99 -2.02 -10.58
C GLY A 75 -14.09 -0.89 -9.56
N VAL A 76 -12.99 -0.68 -8.83
CA VAL A 76 -12.86 0.43 -7.89
C VAL A 76 -12.53 1.70 -8.68
N ILE A 77 -13.52 2.58 -8.84
CA ILE A 77 -13.38 3.82 -9.62
C ILE A 77 -12.53 4.85 -8.88
N GLN A 78 -12.68 4.92 -7.55
CA GLN A 78 -11.95 5.85 -6.71
C GLN A 78 -10.93 5.10 -5.83
N PRO A 79 -9.63 5.39 -5.97
CA PRO A 79 -8.62 4.81 -5.09
C PRO A 79 -8.89 5.16 -3.62
N ILE A 80 -8.69 4.17 -2.75
CA ILE A 80 -8.65 4.36 -1.31
C ILE A 80 -7.33 5.03 -0.91
N THR A 81 -7.32 5.73 0.22
CA THR A 81 -6.08 6.31 0.74
C THR A 81 -5.57 5.50 1.90
N VAL A 82 -4.27 5.24 1.90
CA VAL A 82 -3.59 4.50 2.94
C VAL A 82 -2.35 5.25 3.40
N ARG A 83 -1.93 5.02 4.63
CA ARG A 83 -0.59 5.35 5.09
C ARG A 83 0.23 4.08 5.24
N LYS A 84 1.53 4.18 5.04
CA LYS A 84 2.45 3.06 5.29
C LYS A 84 2.84 3.04 6.76
N ASN A 85 2.70 1.90 7.42
CA ASN A 85 3.06 1.70 8.83
C ASN A 85 4.39 0.94 8.98
N ASP A 86 4.61 -0.09 8.16
CA ASP A 86 5.81 -0.93 8.20
C ASP A 86 6.05 -1.59 6.82
N PHE A 87 7.04 -2.46 6.73
CA PHE A 87 7.37 -3.21 5.54
C PHE A 87 6.16 -4.00 5.01
N ASN A 88 5.66 -3.61 3.83
CA ASN A 88 4.43 -4.14 3.22
C ASN A 88 3.21 -4.12 4.16
N LYS A 89 3.14 -3.15 5.09
CA LYS A 89 1.96 -2.94 5.92
C LYS A 89 1.44 -1.52 5.76
N TYR A 90 0.17 -1.45 5.44
CA TYR A 90 -0.56 -0.22 5.18
C TYR A 90 -1.72 -0.11 6.14
N GLN A 91 -2.12 1.11 6.46
CA GLN A 91 -3.31 1.37 7.24
C GLN A 91 -4.26 2.27 6.45
N LEU A 92 -5.52 1.87 6.42
CA LEU A 92 -6.57 2.62 5.75
C LEU A 92 -6.77 3.99 6.40
N ILE A 93 -6.83 5.03 5.57
CA ILE A 93 -7.13 6.41 5.99
C ILE A 93 -8.52 6.81 5.51
N SER A 94 -8.87 6.49 4.26
CA SER A 94 -10.20 6.70 3.70
C SER A 94 -10.61 5.61 2.72
N GLY A 95 -11.93 5.38 2.59
CA GLY A 95 -12.48 4.34 1.72
C GLY A 95 -12.78 3.02 2.43
N GLU A 96 -13.36 3.08 3.64
CA GLU A 96 -13.70 1.90 4.46
C GLU A 96 -14.90 1.07 3.95
N ARG A 97 -15.73 1.64 3.06
CA ARG A 97 -16.90 0.96 2.49
C ARG A 97 -16.50 0.17 1.26
#